data_AF-A0A952V8J5-F1
#
_entry.id   AF-A0A952V8J5-F1
#
_cell.length_a   1.000
_cell.length_b   1.000
_cell.length_c   1.000
_cell.angle_alpha   90.00
_cell.angle_beta   90.00
_cell.angle_gamma   90.00
#
_symmetry.space_group_name_H-M   'P 1'
#
loop_
_entity.id
_entity.type
_entity.pdbx_description
1 polymer ?
#
loop_
_entity_poly.entity_id
_entity_poly.type
_entity_poly.pdbx_seq_one_letter_code
_entity_poly.pdbx_strand_id
1 'polypeptide(L)'
;METWQVLEQAIPRAASKRVALILNVTADYVRRWRREPESDEALTGSGQRSILDRICDLIDAVYLVNPPGAALIVNHIVAHHSELVRVHAKPLLTSECRAEESANLLTQAAEAINNLNVEGCSNQTLIELLELRDAADTTIRRVQKTMNGENQQ
;
A
#
# COMPACT_ATOMS: atom_id res chain seq x y z
N MET A 1 4.25 -3.49 -18.35
CA MET A 1 5.45 -3.15 -17.55
C MET A 1 6.10 -4.47 -17.21
N GLU A 2 7.35 -4.64 -17.63
CA GLU A 2 8.07 -5.90 -17.38
C GLU A 2 8.33 -6.06 -15.88
N THR A 3 8.35 -7.30 -15.39
CA THR A 3 8.51 -7.62 -13.96
C THR A 3 9.80 -7.05 -13.36
N TRP A 4 10.89 -7.02 -14.13
CA TRP A 4 12.15 -6.41 -13.70
C TRP A 4 12.03 -4.89 -13.51
N GLN A 5 11.20 -4.22 -14.31
CA GLN A 5 10.91 -2.78 -14.18
C GLN A 5 10.09 -2.51 -12.92
N VAL A 6 9.10 -3.38 -12.63
CA VAL A 6 8.33 -3.33 -11.37
C VAL A 6 9.30 -3.43 -10.17
N LEU A 7 10.22 -4.40 -10.20
CA LEU A 7 11.17 -4.64 -9.12
C LEU A 7 12.25 -3.56 -9.01
N GLU A 8 12.66 -2.95 -10.13
CA GLU A 8 13.56 -1.80 -10.14
C GLU A 8 12.95 -0.61 -9.39
N GLN A 9 11.65 -0.34 -9.60
CA GLN A 9 10.90 0.72 -8.91
C GLN A 9 10.64 0.36 -7.44
N ALA A 10 10.23 -0.87 -7.17
CA ALA A 10 9.88 -1.33 -5.82
C ALA A 10 11.10 -1.40 -4.89
N ILE A 11 12.29 -1.69 -5.43
CA ILE A 11 13.54 -1.78 -4.67
C ILE A 11 14.51 -0.73 -5.20
N PRO A 12 14.67 0.44 -4.56
CA PRO A 12 15.69 1.40 -4.96
C PRO A 12 17.10 0.81 -4.90
N ARG A 13 18.03 1.28 -5.75
CA ARG A 13 19.41 0.77 -5.83
C ARG A 13 20.14 0.79 -4.48
N ALA A 14 19.90 1.82 -3.67
CA ALA A 14 20.47 1.95 -2.33
C ALA A 14 19.89 0.93 -1.33
N ALA A 15 18.66 0.45 -1.57
CA ALA A 15 17.94 -0.46 -0.68
C ALA A 15 18.26 -1.95 -0.92
N SER A 16 18.87 -2.32 -2.06
CA SER A 16 19.11 -3.74 -2.40
C SER A 16 19.91 -4.51 -1.33
N LYS A 17 20.91 -3.88 -0.70
CA LYS A 17 21.68 -4.50 0.39
C LYS A 17 20.82 -4.78 1.63
N ARG A 18 19.92 -3.86 1.97
CA ARG A 18 19.04 -3.97 3.12
C ARG A 18 17.96 -5.04 2.89
N VAL A 19 17.38 -5.07 1.69
CA VAL A 19 16.43 -6.12 1.29
C VAL A 19 17.08 -7.50 1.33
N ALA A 20 18.31 -7.61 0.80
CA ALA A 20 19.06 -8.86 0.83
C ALA A 20 19.33 -9.36 2.27
N LEU A 21 19.66 -8.44 3.19
CA LEU A 21 19.84 -8.76 4.60
C LEU A 21 18.54 -9.28 5.24
N ILE A 22 17.41 -8.62 5.00
CA ILE A 22 16.09 -9.03 5.54
C ILE A 22 15.71 -10.42 5.05
N LEU A 23 15.96 -10.70 3.77
CA LEU A 23 15.63 -11.98 3.14
C LEU A 23 16.68 -13.07 3.36
N ASN A 24 17.78 -12.76 4.06
CA ASN A 24 18.93 -13.65 4.25
C ASN A 24 19.48 -14.23 2.94
N VAL A 25 19.62 -13.38 1.91
CA VAL A 25 20.19 -13.72 0.60
C VAL A 25 21.34 -12.77 0.25
N THR A 26 22.06 -13.04 -0.84
CA THR A 26 23.17 -12.17 -1.25
C THR A 26 22.67 -10.87 -1.88
N ALA A 27 23.41 -9.77 -1.67
CA ALA A 27 23.06 -8.47 -2.26
C ALA A 27 23.06 -8.50 -3.80
N ASP A 28 23.93 -9.32 -4.40
CA ASP A 28 23.98 -9.51 -5.84
C ASP A 28 22.76 -10.25 -6.38
N TYR A 29 22.20 -11.19 -5.61
CA TYR A 29 20.95 -11.85 -5.97
C TYR A 29 19.79 -10.86 -6.11
N VAL A 30 19.61 -9.97 -5.12
CA VAL A 30 18.59 -8.92 -5.17
C VAL A 30 18.87 -7.87 -6.26
N ARG A 31 20.14 -7.59 -6.58
CA ARG A 31 20.48 -6.67 -7.68
C ARG A 31 20.07 -7.22 -9.04
N ARG A 32 20.16 -8.53 -9.26
CA ARG A 32 19.76 -9.18 -10.52
C ARG A 32 18.26 -9.09 -10.78
N TRP A 33 17.43 -9.16 -9.74
CA TRP A 33 15.96 -9.00 -9.85
C TRP A 33 15.50 -7.69 -10.50
N ARG A 34 16.36 -6.66 -10.45
CA ARG A 34 16.09 -5.30 -10.92
C ARG A 34 16.67 -5.01 -12.29
N ARG A 35 17.23 -6.02 -12.96
CA ARG A 35 17.87 -5.90 -14.27
C ARG A 35 17.06 -6.66 -15.29
N GLU A 36 17.12 -6.17 -16.52
CA GLU A 36 16.63 -6.92 -17.67
C GLU A 36 17.36 -8.28 -17.73
N PRO A 37 16.62 -9.40 -17.84
CA PRO A 37 17.21 -10.71 -17.94
C PRO A 37 17.97 -10.87 -19.25
N GLU A 38 19.21 -11.36 -19.19
CA GLU A 38 20.06 -11.57 -20.37
C GLU A 38 19.60 -12.76 -21.24
N SER A 39 18.90 -13.75 -20.67
CA SER A 39 18.19 -14.80 -21.42
C SER A 39 17.13 -15.54 -20.57
N ASP A 40 16.14 -16.13 -21.24
CA ASP A 40 15.06 -16.90 -20.61
C ASP A 40 15.49 -18.29 -20.09
N GLU A 41 16.63 -18.81 -20.54
CA GLU A 41 17.00 -20.23 -20.40
C GLU A 41 18.03 -20.53 -19.30
N ALA A 42 18.58 -19.52 -18.62
CA ALA A 42 19.65 -19.71 -17.63
C ALA A 42 19.13 -19.62 -16.18
N LEU A 43 18.77 -20.77 -15.59
CA LEU A 43 18.30 -20.86 -14.18
C LEU A 43 19.33 -20.39 -13.13
N THR A 44 20.61 -20.33 -13.48
CA THR A 44 21.74 -19.96 -12.59
C THR A 44 22.65 -18.86 -13.17
N GLY A 45 22.31 -18.29 -14.33
CA GLY A 45 23.08 -17.25 -15.00
C GLY A 45 22.97 -15.87 -14.34
N SER A 46 23.79 -14.91 -14.78
CA SER A 46 23.63 -13.48 -14.46
C SER A 46 22.28 -12.92 -14.90
N GLY A 47 21.67 -13.51 -15.94
CA GLY A 47 20.34 -13.21 -16.49
C GLY A 47 19.18 -14.02 -15.90
N GLN A 48 19.18 -14.30 -14.60
CA GLN A 48 18.11 -15.06 -13.97
C GLN A 48 16.76 -14.32 -14.05
N ARG A 49 15.69 -15.00 -14.51
CA ARG A 49 14.30 -14.50 -14.43
C ARG A 49 13.99 -13.95 -13.05
N SER A 50 13.27 -12.82 -13.01
CA SER A 50 12.99 -12.14 -11.76
C SER A 50 12.11 -13.02 -10.86
N ILE A 51 12.20 -12.81 -9.54
CA ILE A 51 11.35 -13.57 -8.61
C ILE A 51 9.86 -13.30 -8.87
N LEU A 52 9.53 -12.12 -9.40
CA LEU A 52 8.17 -11.75 -9.76
C LEU A 52 7.69 -12.52 -11.00
N ASP A 53 8.56 -12.77 -11.99
CA ASP A 53 8.24 -13.66 -13.12
C ASP A 53 7.83 -15.04 -12.63
N ARG A 54 8.58 -15.61 -11.67
CA ARG A 54 8.26 -16.94 -11.14
C ARG A 54 6.92 -16.99 -10.41
N ILE A 55 6.52 -15.89 -9.78
CA ILE A 55 5.19 -15.79 -9.14
C ILE A 55 4.11 -15.72 -10.22
N CYS A 56 4.32 -14.94 -11.28
CA CYS A 56 3.41 -14.89 -12.43
C CYS A 56 3.30 -16.26 -13.12
N ASP A 57 4.42 -16.92 -13.42
CA ASP A 57 4.46 -18.26 -14.02
C ASP A 57 3.69 -19.28 -13.15
N LEU A 58 3.81 -19.19 -11.82
CA LEU A 58 3.05 -20.04 -10.90
C LEU A 58 1.54 -19.76 -10.99
N ILE A 59 1.14 -18.49 -11.02
CA ILE A 59 -0.28 -18.10 -11.15
C ILE A 59 -0.84 -18.62 -12.47
N ASP A 60 -0.11 -18.46 -13.57
CA ASP A 60 -0.51 -18.91 -14.90
C ASP A 60 -0.61 -20.44 -14.97
N ALA A 61 0.41 -21.15 -14.48
CA ALA A 61 0.41 -22.60 -14.44
C ALA A 61 -0.75 -23.16 -13.60
N VAL A 62 -1.01 -22.55 -12.44
CA VAL A 62 -2.15 -22.94 -11.60
C VAL A 62 -3.46 -22.58 -12.28
N TYR A 63 -3.56 -21.46 -12.98
CA TYR A 63 -4.78 -21.10 -13.70
C TYR A 63 -5.14 -22.13 -14.77
N LEU A 64 -4.15 -22.63 -15.51
CA LEU A 64 -4.35 -23.65 -16.55
C LEU A 64 -4.82 -25.00 -15.99
N VAL A 65 -4.46 -25.35 -14.76
CA VAL A 65 -4.82 -26.63 -14.12
C VAL A 65 -6.05 -26.51 -13.22
N ASN A 66 -6.20 -25.37 -12.53
CA ASN A 66 -7.22 -25.09 -11.53
C ASN A 66 -7.48 -23.56 -11.46
N PRO A 67 -8.36 -23.02 -12.33
CA PRO A 67 -8.62 -21.57 -12.38
C PRO A 67 -9.03 -20.95 -11.03
N PRO A 68 -9.92 -21.57 -10.22
CA PRO A 68 -10.20 -21.08 -8.86
C PRO A 68 -8.97 -21.04 -7.95
N GLY A 69 -8.04 -21.98 -8.11
CA GLY A 69 -6.80 -22.05 -7.32
C GLY A 69 -5.87 -20.84 -7.55
N ALA A 70 -5.81 -20.32 -8.78
CA ALA A 70 -5.00 -19.14 -9.08
C ALA A 70 -5.51 -17.90 -8.33
N ALA A 71 -6.83 -17.76 -8.20
CA ALA A 71 -7.44 -16.67 -7.44
C ALA A 71 -7.08 -16.74 -5.95
N LEU A 72 -6.93 -17.94 -5.37
CA LEU A 72 -6.51 -18.08 -3.96
C LEU A 72 -5.10 -17.52 -3.72
N ILE A 73 -4.17 -17.74 -4.66
CA ILE A 73 -2.79 -17.23 -4.58
C ILE A 73 -2.80 -15.70 -4.62
N VAL A 74 -3.51 -15.11 -5.59
CA VAL A 74 -3.61 -13.66 -5.74
C VAL A 74 -4.26 -13.03 -4.49
N ASN A 75 -5.37 -13.59 -4.02
CA ASN A 75 -6.06 -13.10 -2.82
C ASN A 75 -5.17 -13.14 -1.58
N HIS A 76 -4.34 -14.18 -1.44
CA HIS A 76 -3.40 -14.27 -0.34
C HIS A 76 -2.33 -13.15 -0.39
N ILE A 77 -1.76 -12.88 -1.57
CA ILE A 77 -0.77 -11.80 -1.77
C ILE A 77 -1.39 -10.43 -1.44
N VAL A 78 -2.61 -10.17 -1.92
CA VAL A 78 -3.34 -8.93 -1.64
C VAL A 78 -3.60 -8.78 -0.14
N ALA A 79 -4.14 -9.82 0.51
CA ALA A 79 -4.41 -9.80 1.94
C ALA A 79 -3.14 -9.55 2.76
N HIS A 80 -2.02 -10.17 2.37
CA HIS A 80 -0.73 -9.95 3.03
C HIS A 80 -0.25 -8.50 2.90
N HIS A 81 -0.38 -7.90 1.71
CA HIS A 81 -0.07 -6.49 1.51
C HIS A 81 -0.96 -5.58 2.36
N SER A 82 -2.28 -5.82 2.39
CA SER A 82 -3.22 -5.05 3.21
C SER A 82 -2.88 -5.12 4.69
N GLU A 83 -2.46 -6.27 5.19
CA GLU A 83 -2.01 -6.43 6.57
C GLU A 83 -0.71 -5.66 6.84
N LEU A 84 0.26 -5.70 5.92
CA LEU A 84 1.49 -4.90 6.05
C LEU A 84 1.19 -3.39 6.08
N VAL A 85 0.24 -2.93 5.26
CA VAL A 85 -0.23 -1.53 5.29
C VAL A 85 -0.88 -1.22 6.63
N ARG A 86 -1.79 -2.07 7.12
CA ARG A 86 -2.47 -1.89 8.41
C ARG A 86 -1.49 -1.79 9.58
N VAL A 87 -0.46 -2.64 9.58
CA VAL A 87 0.50 -2.73 10.69
C VAL A 87 1.60 -1.67 10.61
N HIS A 88 2.07 -1.34 9.41
CA HIS A 88 3.31 -0.57 9.21
C HIS A 88 3.14 0.73 8.45
N ALA A 89 2.09 0.91 7.64
CA ALA A 89 1.82 2.22 7.09
C ALA A 89 1.25 3.08 8.22
N LYS A 90 1.84 4.27 8.44
CA LYS A 90 1.05 5.36 9.01
C LYS A 90 -0.23 5.42 8.16
N PRO A 91 -1.44 5.33 8.75
CA PRO A 91 -2.70 4.93 8.09
C PRO A 91 -3.22 5.82 6.93
N LEU A 92 -2.38 6.61 6.27
CA LEU A 92 -2.79 7.81 5.53
C LEU A 92 -2.57 7.74 4.00
N LEU A 93 -2.05 6.63 3.46
CA LEU A 93 -1.60 6.61 2.05
C LEU A 93 -2.49 5.85 1.06
N THR A 94 -3.34 4.92 1.49
CA THR A 94 -4.27 4.22 0.57
C THR A 94 -5.60 4.98 0.46
N SER A 95 -6.22 4.97 -0.73
CA SER A 95 -7.52 5.63 -0.96
C SER A 95 -8.63 5.04 -0.09
N GLU A 96 -8.55 3.75 0.19
CA GLU A 96 -9.46 3.02 1.06
C GLU A 96 -9.32 3.46 2.53
N CYS A 97 -8.09 3.58 3.06
CA CYS A 97 -7.90 4.13 4.41
C CYS A 97 -8.36 5.59 4.52
N ARG A 98 -8.17 6.40 3.46
CA ARG A 98 -8.70 7.78 3.42
C ARG A 98 -10.22 7.81 3.46
N ALA A 99 -10.90 6.92 2.73
CA ALA A 99 -12.35 6.83 2.73
C ALA A 99 -12.89 6.38 4.09
N GLU A 100 -12.24 5.41 4.74
CA GLU A 100 -12.61 4.92 6.06
C GLU A 100 -12.40 5.99 7.15
N GLU A 101 -11.27 6.70 7.13
CA GLU A 101 -11.00 7.81 8.07
C GLU A 101 -11.99 8.97 7.87
N SER A 102 -12.32 9.31 6.61
CA SER A 102 -13.32 10.32 6.31
C SER A 102 -14.72 9.90 6.77
N ALA A 103 -15.09 8.63 6.61
CA ALA A 103 -16.36 8.09 7.09
C ALA A 103 -16.43 8.15 8.62
N ASN A 104 -15.36 7.79 9.33
CA ASN A 104 -15.30 7.86 10.79
C ASN A 104 -15.40 9.29 11.31
N LEU A 105 -14.74 10.26 10.67
CA LEU A 105 -14.88 11.68 11.02
C LEU A 105 -16.30 12.20 10.81
N LEU A 106 -16.97 11.79 9.72
CA LEU A 106 -18.37 12.15 9.47
C LEU A 106 -19.32 11.55 10.51
N THR A 107 -19.07 10.32 10.95
CA THR A 107 -19.84 9.67 12.03
C THR A 107 -19.67 10.42 13.35
N GLN A 108 -18.43 10.75 13.74
CA GLN A 108 -18.15 11.53 14.96
C GLN A 108 -18.78 12.92 14.89
N ALA A 109 -18.76 13.56 13.73
CA ALA A 109 -19.43 14.84 13.51
C ALA A 109 -20.96 14.72 13.70
N ALA A 110 -21.57 13.66 13.15
CA ALA A 110 -23.00 13.41 13.30
C ALA A 110 -23.40 13.11 14.75
N GLU A 111 -22.57 12.35 15.48
CA GLU A 111 -22.77 12.08 16.91
C GLU A 111 -22.66 13.35 17.75
N ALA A 112 -21.64 14.20 17.51
CA ALA A 112 -21.50 15.48 18.19
C ALA A 112 -22.69 16.42 17.92
N ILE A 113 -23.18 16.47 16.68
CA ILE A 113 -24.38 17.24 16.31
C ILE A 113 -25.64 16.69 17.02
N ASN A 114 -25.79 15.37 17.09
CA ASN A 114 -26.89 14.75 17.82
C ASN A 114 -26.82 15.05 19.32
N ASN A 115 -25.64 14.99 19.93
CA ASN A 115 -25.45 15.33 21.34
C ASN A 115 -25.79 16.80 21.62
N LEU A 116 -25.41 17.73 20.74
CA LEU A 116 -25.84 19.13 20.81
C LEU A 116 -27.36 19.29 20.75
N ASN A 117 -28.04 18.46 19.94
CA ASN A 117 -29.48 18.55 19.71
C ASN A 117 -30.32 17.89 20.82
N VAL A 118 -29.79 16.84 21.46
CA VAL A 118 -30.51 16.05 22.48
C VAL A 118 -30.19 16.50 23.92
N GLU A 119 -28.92 16.80 24.22
CA GLU A 119 -28.45 17.05 25.59
C GLU A 119 -28.08 18.52 25.86
N GLY A 120 -28.00 19.35 24.81
CA GLY A 120 -27.63 20.76 24.89
C GLY A 120 -26.11 20.99 24.94
N CYS A 121 -25.69 22.26 24.98
CA CYS A 121 -24.27 22.63 24.95
C CYS A 121 -23.61 22.51 26.34
N SER A 122 -22.75 21.51 26.51
CA SER A 122 -21.85 21.42 27.67
C SER A 122 -20.42 21.84 27.31
N ASN A 123 -19.58 22.15 28.31
CA ASN A 123 -18.15 22.40 28.08
C ASN A 123 -17.43 21.19 27.45
N GLN A 124 -17.90 19.98 27.74
CA GLN A 124 -17.37 18.76 27.15
C GLN A 124 -17.70 18.68 25.65
N THR A 125 -18.93 19.02 25.27
CA THR A 125 -19.35 19.10 23.87
C THR A 125 -18.56 20.16 23.10
N LEU A 126 -18.21 21.29 23.74
CA LEU A 126 -17.35 22.31 23.12
C LEU A 126 -15.92 21.79 22.85
N ILE A 127 -15.35 21.00 23.76
CA ILE A 127 -14.02 20.40 23.58
C ILE A 127 -14.03 19.41 22.41
N GLU A 128 -15.02 18.52 22.36
CA GLU A 128 -15.17 17.53 21.29
C GLU A 128 -15.33 18.18 19.91
N LEU A 129 -16.07 19.30 19.83
CA LEU A 129 -16.22 20.07 18.58
C LEU A 129 -14.91 20.76 18.15
N LEU A 130 -14.10 21.24 19.09
CA LEU A 130 -12.81 21.85 18.79
C LEU A 130 -11.82 20.80 18.27
N GLU A 131 -11.78 19.62 18.88
CA GLU A 131 -10.95 18.50 18.41
C GLU A 131 -11.37 18.03 17.02
N LEU A 132 -12.68 17.90 16.78
CA LEU A 132 -13.23 17.54 15.48
C LEU A 132 -12.89 18.60 14.41
N ARG A 133 -13.00 19.89 14.74
CA ARG A 133 -12.63 20.99 13.83
C ARG A 133 -11.14 20.92 13.46
N ASP A 134 -10.27 20.73 14.44
CA ASP A 134 -8.82 20.73 14.20
C ASP A 134 -8.41 19.49 13.36
N ALA A 135 -9.08 18.35 13.56
CA ALA A 135 -8.92 17.16 12.72
C ALA A 135 -9.43 17.39 11.28
N ALA A 136 -10.59 18.04 11.13
CA ALA A 136 -11.13 18.40 9.82
C ALA A 136 -10.21 19.38 9.08
N ASP A 137 -9.71 20.42 9.74
CA ASP A 137 -8.77 21.39 9.16
C ASP A 137 -7.47 20.74 8.70
N THR A 138 -6.96 19.78 9.48
CA THR A 138 -5.77 19.00 9.12
C THR A 138 -6.02 18.18 7.85
N THR A 139 -7.22 17.59 7.73
CA THR A 139 -7.62 16.79 6.58
C THR A 139 -7.81 17.65 5.34
N ILE A 140 -8.47 18.82 5.46
CA ILE A 140 -8.66 19.79 4.38
C ILE A 140 -7.32 20.26 3.82
N ARG A 141 -6.36 20.65 4.69
CA ARG A 141 -5.01 21.06 4.26
C ARG A 141 -4.28 19.95 3.51
N ARG A 142 -4.47 18.70 3.93
CA ARG A 142 -3.87 17.53 3.26
C ARG A 142 -4.47 17.34 1.86
N VAL A 143 -5.79 17.40 1.73
CA VAL A 143 -6.50 17.30 0.44
C VAL A 143 -6.10 18.43 -0.50
N GLN A 144 -6.06 19.68 -0.01
CA GLN A 144 -5.61 20.83 -0.80
C GLN A 144 -4.18 20.68 -1.31
N LYS A 145 -3.28 20.12 -0.48
CA LYS A 145 -1.90 19.84 -0.90
C LYS A 145 -1.85 18.78 -2.00
N THR A 146 -2.69 17.75 -1.93
CA THR A 146 -2.80 16.73 -2.97
C THR A 146 -3.34 17.32 -4.28
N MET A 147 -4.44 18.07 -4.23
CA MET A 147 -5.03 18.73 -5.41
C MET A 147 -4.09 19.75 -6.06
N ASN A 148 -3.34 20.52 -5.26
CA ASN A 148 -2.39 21.51 -5.79
C ASN A 148 -1.10 20.86 -6.33
N GLY A 149 -0.74 19.66 -5.85
CA GLY A 149 0.37 18.88 -6.37
C GLY A 149 0.09 18.21 -7.72
N GLU A 150 -1.18 18.03 -8.08
CA GLU A 150 -1.61 17.49 -9.38
C GLU A 150 -1.66 18.56 -10.49
N ASN A 151 -1.58 19.85 -10.16
CA ASN A 151 -1.59 20.97 -11.13
C ASN A 151 -0.20 21.37 -11.68
N GLN A 152 0.85 20.57 -11.45
CA GLN A 152 2.21 20.81 -11.95
C GLN A 152 2.73 19.73 -12.90
N GLN A 153 1.85 19.03 -13.61
CA GLN A 153 2.20 18.16 -14.74
C GLN A 153 1.58 18.66 -16.04
#